data_AF-A0A8T6Q1S2-F1
#
_entry.id   AF-A0A8T6Q1S2-F1
#
_cell.length_a   1.000
_cell.length_b   1.000
_cell.length_c   1.000
_cell.angle_alpha   90.00
_cell.angle_beta   90.00
_cell.angle_gamma   90.00
#
_symmetry.space_group_name_H-M   'P 1'
#
loop_
_entity.id
_entity.type
_entity.pdbx_description
1 polymer ?
#
loop_
_entity_poly.entity_id
_entity_poly.type
_entity_poly.pdbx_seq_one_letter_code
_entity_poly.pdbx_strand_id
1 'polypeptide(L)'
;TDTTRIQTVYQPGSFAPLIRIETDNGEREKAQRRSLAEKLQQEGSEDGHGVVFPPELVMMLDRLEGEIRADRVSRESRQWLAQCGLTVEQLARQVEPEYTPARKVHLYHGDHRGLPLALISEDGNIAW
;
A
#
# COMPACT_ATOMS: atom_id res chain seq x y z
N THR A 1 20.94 3.68 11.55
CA THR A 1 19.46 3.72 11.54
C THR A 1 18.98 2.30 11.44
N ASP A 2 18.01 1.89 12.25
CA ASP A 2 17.46 0.54 12.19
C ASP A 2 16.92 0.28 10.78
N THR A 3 17.43 -0.75 10.11
CA THR A 3 17.13 -1.04 8.69
C THR A 3 15.82 -1.79 8.53
N THR A 4 15.21 -2.25 9.63
CA THR A 4 14.03 -3.12 9.61
C THR A 4 12.93 -2.61 10.53
N ARG A 5 11.70 -2.50 10.04
CA ARG A 5 10.53 -2.29 10.89
C ARG A 5 10.05 -3.62 11.45
N ILE A 6 9.85 -3.68 12.77
CA ILE A 6 9.31 -4.85 13.46
C ILE A 6 7.91 -4.55 13.99
N GLN A 7 6.97 -5.47 13.78
CA GLN A 7 5.64 -5.44 14.37
C GLN A 7 5.33 -6.80 15.00
N THR A 8 4.75 -6.80 16.20
CA THR A 8 4.39 -8.03 16.91
C THR A 8 2.91 -8.01 17.25
N VAL A 9 2.21 -9.09 16.94
CA VAL A 9 0.83 -9.34 17.38
C VAL A 9 0.87 -10.24 18.60
N TYR A 10 0.18 -9.83 19.66
CA TYR A 10 0.09 -10.57 20.92
C TYR A 10 -1.29 -11.22 21.06
N GLN A 11 -1.35 -12.28 21.85
CA GLN A 11 -2.62 -12.84 22.28
C GLN A 11 -3.38 -11.81 23.16
N PRO A 12 -4.69 -11.59 22.93
CA PRO A 12 -5.48 -10.69 23.78
C PRO A 12 -5.36 -11.01 25.26
N GLY A 13 -5.08 -10.01 26.09
CA GLY A 13 -4.94 -10.15 27.54
C GLY A 13 -3.66 -10.88 28.01
N SER A 14 -2.69 -11.09 27.11
CA SER A 14 -1.44 -11.81 27.40
C SER A 14 -0.24 -11.09 26.77
N PHE A 15 0.96 -11.42 27.26
CA PHE A 15 2.23 -10.99 26.67
C PHE A 15 2.83 -12.05 25.73
N ALA A 16 2.09 -13.11 25.43
CA ALA A 16 2.47 -14.13 24.46
C ALA A 16 2.48 -13.55 23.04
N PRO A 17 3.64 -13.49 22.35
CA PRO A 17 3.65 -13.16 20.94
C PRO A 17 3.00 -14.31 20.16
N LEU A 18 2.17 -13.97 19.17
CA LEU A 18 1.63 -14.93 18.21
C LEU A 18 2.37 -14.83 16.88
N ILE A 19 2.63 -13.59 16.44
CA ILE A 19 3.24 -13.31 15.15
C ILE A 19 4.22 -12.17 15.32
N ARG A 20 5.43 -12.34 14.79
CA ARG A 20 6.38 -11.24 14.60
C ARG A 20 6.64 -11.07 13.10
N ILE A 21 6.47 -9.85 12.65
CA ILE A 21 6.60 -9.45 11.24
C ILE A 21 7.79 -8.51 11.17
N GLU A 22 8.80 -8.90 10.40
CA GLU A 22 9.91 -8.03 10.02
C GLU A 22 9.68 -7.55 8.59
N THR A 23 9.88 -6.27 8.34
CA THR A 23 9.86 -5.69 6.99
C THR A 23 11.05 -4.76 6.83
N ASP A 24 11.91 -5.08 5.87
CA ASP A 24 13.03 -4.21 5.50
C ASP A 24 12.52 -2.82 5.07
N ASN A 25 13.22 -1.76 5.45
CA ASN A 25 12.78 -0.40 5.13
C ASN A 25 12.83 -0.12 3.62
N GLY A 26 13.78 -0.69 2.88
CA GLY A 26 13.80 -0.60 1.42
C GLY A 26 12.61 -1.31 0.78
N GLU A 27 12.17 -2.44 1.34
CA GLU A 27 10.92 -3.11 0.92
C GLU A 27 9.68 -2.25 1.22
N ARG A 28 9.69 -1.51 2.33
CA ARG A 28 8.60 -0.57 2.66
C ARG A 28 8.57 0.64 1.73
N GLU A 29 9.72 1.17 1.36
CA GLU A 29 9.85 2.29 0.44
C GLU A 29 9.29 1.94 -0.95
N LYS A 30 9.49 0.71 -1.42
CA LYS A 30 8.87 0.20 -2.67
C LYS A 30 7.33 0.21 -2.66
N ALA A 31 6.71 0.19 -1.49
CA ALA A 31 5.25 0.32 -1.35
C ALA A 31 4.76 1.77 -1.39
N GLN A 32 5.66 2.76 -1.29
CA GLN A 32 5.29 4.14 -1.52
C GLN A 32 5.03 4.34 -3.02
N ARG A 33 3.83 4.84 -3.32
CA ARG A 33 3.36 5.11 -4.68
C ARG A 33 2.92 6.56 -4.78
N ARG A 34 3.14 7.14 -5.95
CA ARG A 34 2.59 8.46 -6.29
C ARG A 34 1.10 8.31 -6.56
N SER A 35 0.31 9.32 -6.16
CA SER A 35 -1.08 9.41 -6.59
C SER A 35 -1.16 9.68 -8.09
N LEU A 36 -2.33 9.41 -8.67
CA LEU A 36 -2.60 9.74 -10.07
C LEU A 36 -2.41 11.24 -10.33
N ALA A 37 -2.82 12.10 -9.39
CA ALA A 37 -2.62 13.54 -9.49
C ALA A 37 -1.13 13.91 -9.51
N GLU A 38 -0.34 13.36 -8.58
CA GLU A 38 1.11 13.62 -8.51
C GLU A 38 1.83 13.18 -9.78
N LYS A 39 1.48 12.00 -10.31
CA LYS A 39 2.08 11.48 -11.54
C LYS A 39 1.75 12.34 -12.75
N LEU A 40 0.48 12.69 -12.95
CA LEU A 40 0.07 13.55 -14.07
C LEU A 40 0.66 14.95 -13.97
N GLN A 41 0.79 15.49 -12.76
CA GLN A 41 1.42 16.78 -12.52
C GLN A 41 2.91 16.76 -12.90
N GLN A 42 3.60 15.67 -12.59
CA GLN A 42 5.01 15.49 -12.94
C GLN A 42 5.21 15.30 -14.45
N GLU A 43 4.36 14.51 -15.10
CA GLU A 43 4.42 14.29 -16.56
C GLU A 43 4.11 15.57 -17.35
N GLY A 44 3.19 16.41 -16.88
CA GLY A 44 2.88 17.70 -17.51
C GLY A 44 3.91 18.81 -17.29
N SER A 45 4.98 18.55 -16.52
CA SER A 45 6.04 19.52 -16.24
C SER A 45 7.24 19.32 -17.17
N GLU A 46 7.00 19.34 -18.48
CA GLU A 46 8.03 19.06 -19.49
C GLU A 46 9.16 20.13 -19.54
N ASP A 47 8.89 21.37 -19.09
CA ASP A 47 9.83 22.50 -19.15
C ASP A 47 10.43 22.93 -17.80
N GLY A 48 10.25 22.13 -16.74
CA GLY A 48 10.71 22.49 -15.39
C GLY A 48 9.92 23.61 -14.71
N HIS A 49 8.91 24.17 -15.37
CA HIS A 49 7.83 24.91 -14.73
C HIS A 49 6.85 23.91 -14.13
N GLY A 50 6.88 23.80 -12.80
CA GLY A 50 5.96 22.93 -12.06
C GLY A 50 4.52 23.37 -12.31
N VAL A 51 3.79 22.65 -13.15
CA VAL A 51 2.33 22.72 -13.15
C VAL A 51 1.91 22.27 -11.76
N VAL A 52 1.09 23.05 -11.07
CA VAL A 52 0.50 22.66 -9.78
C VAL A 52 -1.00 22.58 -10.01
N PHE A 53 -1.58 21.41 -9.77
CA PHE A 53 -3.02 21.25 -9.90
C PHE A 53 -3.76 21.98 -8.78
N PRO A 54 -4.88 22.67 -9.08
CA PRO A 54 -5.76 23.20 -8.06
C PRO A 54 -6.25 22.09 -7.11
N PRO A 55 -6.50 22.38 -5.82
CA PRO A 55 -6.93 21.39 -4.83
C PRO A 55 -8.17 20.59 -5.25
N GLU A 56 -9.11 21.24 -5.92
CA GLU A 56 -10.35 20.62 -6.40
C GLU A 56 -10.06 19.55 -7.46
N LEU A 57 -9.11 19.81 -8.36
CA LEU A 57 -8.70 18.85 -9.38
C LEU A 57 -7.96 17.66 -8.75
N VAL A 58 -7.11 17.90 -7.75
CA VAL A 58 -6.42 16.84 -6.99
C VAL A 58 -7.46 15.94 -6.32
N MET A 59 -8.46 16.51 -5.64
CA MET A 59 -9.54 15.72 -5.03
C MET A 59 -10.31 14.87 -6.04
N MET A 60 -10.61 15.41 -7.22
CA MET A 60 -11.32 14.67 -8.28
C MET A 60 -10.47 13.52 -8.81
N LEU A 61 -9.16 13.74 -9.00
CA LEU A 61 -8.22 12.71 -9.45
C LEU A 61 -8.00 11.64 -8.38
N ASP A 62 -7.90 12.00 -7.11
CA ASP A 62 -7.78 11.05 -5.99
C ASP A 62 -9.04 10.18 -5.86
N ARG A 63 -10.23 10.78 -6.00
CA ARG A 63 -11.49 10.04 -6.04
C ARG A 63 -11.51 9.08 -7.24
N LEU A 64 -11.15 9.55 -8.43
CA LEU A 64 -11.10 8.72 -9.63
C LEU A 64 -10.10 7.56 -9.48
N GLU A 65 -8.92 7.81 -8.92
CA GLU A 65 -7.94 6.76 -8.66
C GLU A 65 -8.52 5.67 -7.75
N GLY A 66 -9.19 6.06 -6.66
CA GLY A 66 -9.87 5.11 -5.77
C GLY A 66 -10.95 4.30 -6.49
N GLU A 67 -11.73 4.95 -7.35
CA GLU A 67 -12.76 4.30 -8.17
C GLU A 67 -12.17 3.33 -9.20
N ILE A 68 -11.04 3.67 -9.83
CA ILE A 68 -10.31 2.79 -10.77
C ILE A 68 -9.77 1.57 -10.02
N ARG A 69 -9.13 1.76 -8.86
CA ARG A 69 -8.59 0.66 -8.05
C ARG A 69 -9.67 -0.30 -7.55
N ALA A 70 -10.86 0.23 -7.27
CA ALA A 70 -12.01 -0.57 -6.86
C ALA A 70 -12.73 -1.25 -8.04
N ASP A 71 -12.32 -1.01 -9.28
CA ASP A 71 -12.99 -1.42 -10.52
C ASP A 71 -14.48 -0.97 -10.56
N ARG A 72 -14.76 0.23 -10.04
CA ARG A 72 -16.12 0.75 -9.86
C ARG A 72 -16.21 2.23 -10.22
N VAL A 73 -15.74 2.58 -11.42
CA VAL A 73 -15.75 3.98 -11.89
C VAL A 73 -17.17 4.52 -12.08
N SER A 74 -17.46 5.59 -11.34
CA SER A 74 -18.78 6.21 -11.26
C SER A 74 -19.18 6.86 -12.59
N ARG A 75 -20.49 7.02 -12.81
CA ARG A 75 -21.00 7.70 -14.00
C ARG A 75 -20.54 9.16 -14.07
N GLU A 76 -20.48 9.83 -12.92
CA GLU A 76 -19.99 11.19 -12.77
C GLU A 76 -18.55 11.29 -13.28
N SER A 77 -17.65 10.45 -12.77
CA SER A 77 -16.25 10.41 -13.20
C SER A 77 -16.11 10.09 -14.70
N ARG A 78 -16.91 9.16 -15.24
CA ARG A 78 -16.91 8.86 -16.68
C ARG A 78 -17.35 10.06 -17.52
N GLN A 79 -18.38 10.79 -17.08
CA GLN A 79 -18.87 11.98 -17.78
C GLN A 79 -17.88 13.13 -17.72
N TRP A 80 -17.22 13.33 -16.58
CA TRP A 80 -16.16 14.31 -16.42
C TRP A 80 -14.97 13.99 -17.34
N LEU A 81 -14.49 12.75 -17.35
CA LEU A 81 -13.43 12.32 -18.27
C LEU A 81 -13.81 12.54 -19.74
N ALA A 82 -15.04 12.19 -20.13
CA ALA A 82 -15.52 12.38 -21.50
C ALA A 82 -15.54 13.87 -21.91
N GLN A 83 -15.89 14.78 -21.00
CA GLN A 83 -15.82 16.23 -21.24
C GLN A 83 -14.38 16.71 -21.44
N CYS A 84 -13.42 16.08 -20.78
CA CYS A 84 -11.99 16.33 -20.96
C CYS A 84 -11.39 15.60 -22.18
N GLY A 85 -12.17 14.79 -22.92
CA GLY A 85 -11.65 13.97 -24.02
C GLY A 85 -10.80 12.78 -23.58
N LEU A 86 -10.91 12.37 -22.31
CA LEU A 86 -10.14 11.29 -21.69
C LEU A 86 -11.01 10.05 -21.46
N THR A 87 -10.36 8.89 -21.35
CA THR A 87 -11.00 7.61 -21.06
C THR A 87 -10.49 7.01 -19.76
N VAL A 88 -11.33 6.21 -19.10
CA VAL A 88 -10.93 5.47 -17.88
C VAL A 88 -9.71 4.60 -18.13
N GLU A 89 -9.64 3.94 -19.29
CA GLU A 89 -8.53 3.05 -19.64
C GLU A 89 -7.19 3.79 -19.75
N GLN A 90 -7.19 5.01 -20.32
CA GLN A 90 -5.98 5.86 -20.36
C GLN A 90 -5.51 6.21 -18.94
N LEU A 91 -6.42 6.64 -18.06
CA LEU A 91 -6.07 7.00 -16.70
C LEU A 91 -5.67 5.78 -15.86
N ALA A 92 -6.30 4.63 -16.09
CA ALA A 92 -5.96 3.38 -15.41
C ALA A 92 -4.53 2.91 -15.72
N ARG A 93 -4.03 3.15 -16.94
CA ARG A 93 -2.62 2.91 -17.28
C ARG A 93 -1.65 3.82 -16.53
N GLN A 94 -2.13 4.97 -16.05
CA GLN A 94 -1.33 5.90 -15.28
C GLN A 94 -1.30 5.59 -13.79
N VAL A 95 -2.32 4.93 -13.25
CA VAL A 95 -2.36 4.52 -11.85
C VAL A 95 -1.20 3.58 -11.54
N GLU A 96 -0.33 3.97 -10.59
CA GLU A 96 0.77 3.12 -10.18
C GLU A 96 0.25 1.81 -9.54
N PRO A 97 0.81 0.65 -9.90
CA PRO A 97 0.36 -0.62 -9.34
C PRO A 97 0.60 -0.68 -7.83
N GLU A 98 -0.23 -1.44 -7.13
CA GLU A 98 -0.01 -1.70 -5.71
C GLU A 98 1.12 -2.72 -5.54
N TYR A 99 2.07 -2.41 -4.67
CA TYR A 99 3.13 -3.32 -4.28
C TYR A 99 2.89 -3.82 -2.87
N THR A 100 2.94 -5.14 -2.68
CA THR A 100 2.94 -5.75 -1.35
C THR A 100 4.40 -5.95 -0.92
N PRO A 101 4.90 -5.25 0.11
CA PRO A 101 6.26 -5.42 0.60
C PRO A 101 6.55 -6.87 0.97
N ALA A 102 7.75 -7.35 0.62
CA ALA A 102 8.22 -8.62 1.16
C ALA A 102 8.40 -8.51 2.68
N ARG A 103 7.97 -9.54 3.41
CA ARG A 103 8.03 -9.59 4.87
C ARG A 103 8.55 -10.95 5.30
N LYS A 104 9.27 -10.97 6.42
CA LYS A 104 9.59 -12.21 7.11
C LYS A 104 8.63 -12.40 8.26
N VAL A 105 7.94 -13.54 8.29
CA VAL A 105 6.95 -13.86 9.33
C VAL A 105 7.50 -14.93 10.25
N HIS A 106 7.39 -14.69 11.54
CA HIS A 106 7.73 -15.62 12.61
C HIS A 106 6.46 -15.96 13.39
N LEU A 107 6.10 -17.24 13.43
CA LEU A 107 4.92 -17.74 14.14
C LEU A 107 5.35 -18.34 15.47
N TYR A 108 4.71 -17.96 16.57
CA TYR A 108 5.03 -18.48 17.90
C TYR A 108 3.92 -19.39 18.40
N HIS A 109 4.29 -20.53 18.97
CA HIS A 109 3.40 -21.37 19.76
C HIS A 109 3.68 -21.12 21.24
N GLY A 110 2.65 -20.78 22.02
CA GLY A 110 2.76 -20.55 23.45
C GLY A 110 1.89 -21.51 24.27
N ASP A 111 2.22 -21.66 25.55
CA ASP A 111 1.41 -22.42 26.49
C ASP A 111 0.19 -21.64 27.02
N HIS A 112 -0.62 -22.27 27.87
CA HIS A 112 -1.81 -21.64 28.49
C HIS A 112 -1.49 -20.44 29.39
N ARG A 113 -0.22 -20.20 29.73
CA ARG A 113 0.25 -19.07 30.55
C ARG A 113 0.84 -17.96 29.69
N GLY A 114 0.89 -18.15 28.38
CA GLY A 114 1.42 -17.19 27.42
C GLY A 114 2.94 -17.21 27.29
N LEU A 115 3.61 -18.27 27.74
CA LEU A 115 5.05 -18.43 27.54
C LEU A 115 5.31 -19.01 26.14
N PRO A 116 6.14 -18.37 25.29
CA PRO A 116 6.51 -18.92 23.99
C PRO A 116 7.30 -20.23 24.18
N LEU A 117 6.78 -21.32 23.60
CA LEU A 117 7.33 -22.67 23.67
C LEU A 117 8.09 -23.07 22.39
N ALA A 118 7.67 -22.57 21.23
CA ALA A 118 8.30 -22.91 19.95
C ALA A 118 8.18 -21.77 18.93
N LEU A 119 9.16 -21.68 18.04
CA LEU A 119 9.05 -20.93 16.79
C LEU A 119 8.59 -21.90 15.70
N ILE A 120 7.54 -21.53 14.97
CA ILE A 120 6.98 -22.30 13.86
C ILE A 120 7.42 -21.66 12.53
N SER A 121 7.94 -22.48 11.62
CA SER A 121 8.27 -22.06 10.26
C SER A 121 7.01 -21.86 9.41
N GLU A 122 7.15 -21.24 8.24
CA GLU A 122 6.04 -21.09 7.29
C GLU A 122 5.46 -22.44 6.84
N ASP A 123 6.26 -23.51 6.84
CA ASP A 123 5.86 -24.89 6.54
C ASP A 123 5.17 -25.62 7.72
N GLY A 124 4.99 -24.94 8.86
CA GLY A 124 4.35 -25.51 10.06
C GLY A 124 5.27 -26.36 10.93
N ASN A 125 6.58 -26.37 10.69
CA ASN A 125 7.55 -27.14 11.47
C ASN A 125 8.09 -26.32 12.65
N ILE A 126 8.49 -27.02 13.72
CA ILE A 126 9.23 -26.39 14.83
C ILE A 126 10.63 -26.02 14.34
N ALA A 127 10.95 -24.74 14.38
CA ALA A 127 12.22 -24.14 13.94
C ALA A 127 13.22 -23.90 15.10
N TRP A 128 12.74 -23.91 16.34
CA TRP A 128 13.52 -23.99 17.59
C TRP A 128 12.74 -24.84 18.57
#